data_AF-A0A359CM65-F1
#
_entry.id   AF-A0A359CM65-F1
#
_cell.length_a   1.000
_cell.length_b   1.000
_cell.length_c   1.000
_cell.angle_alpha   90.00
_cell.angle_beta   90.00
_cell.angle_gamma   90.00
#
_symmetry.space_group_name_H-M   'P 1'
#
loop_
_entity.id
_entity.type
_entity.pdbx_description
1 polymer ?
#
loop_
_entity_poly.entity_id
_entity_poly.type
_entity_poly.pdbx_seq_one_letter_code
_entity_poly.pdbx_strand_id
1 'polypeptide(L)'
;MSTAKFEKFEMKYGYMLPKEFKDFMLRHGGDSQFGSCRFEYPDNIINNLLRLPGDMDFHLVPFGDIGNGDYYCFYRYGANIDDYYVGIWLHETHNFVILASTFKSFMYKCLLDDFLSMIDPIEDLSDEEIQMANLESMERGMELSEEFGFDIEKVKKMK
;
A
#
# COMPACT_ATOMS: atom_id res chain seq x y z
N MET A 1 -2.59 6.10 -16.99
CA MET A 1 -2.34 4.65 -17.26
C MET A 1 -3.64 4.01 -17.80
N SER A 2 -3.62 2.90 -18.54
CA SER A 2 -4.85 2.26 -19.05
C SER A 2 -5.25 1.01 -18.25
N THR A 3 -6.55 0.83 -18.02
CA THR A 3 -7.14 -0.36 -17.37
C THR A 3 -6.73 -1.67 -18.04
N ALA A 4 -6.54 -1.64 -19.36
CA ALA A 4 -6.12 -2.77 -20.18
C ALA A 4 -4.81 -3.46 -19.71
N LYS A 5 -3.91 -2.73 -19.04
CA LYS A 5 -2.68 -3.32 -18.50
C LYS A 5 -2.97 -4.25 -17.32
N PHE A 6 -3.86 -3.87 -16.40
CA PHE A 6 -4.26 -4.74 -15.29
C PHE A 6 -5.04 -5.95 -15.79
N GLU A 7 -5.96 -5.79 -16.74
CA GLU A 7 -6.71 -6.90 -17.33
C GLU A 7 -5.78 -7.99 -17.88
N LYS A 8 -4.66 -7.61 -18.52
CA LYS A 8 -3.65 -8.57 -18.99
C LYS A 8 -3.02 -9.37 -17.85
N PHE A 9 -2.71 -8.72 -16.72
CA PHE A 9 -2.23 -9.41 -15.52
C PHE A 9 -3.29 -10.38 -15.00
N GLU A 10 -4.54 -9.91 -14.87
CA GLU A 10 -5.64 -10.70 -14.33
C GLU A 10 -5.91 -11.95 -15.18
N MET A 11 -5.85 -11.81 -16.51
CA MET A 11 -5.96 -12.94 -17.44
C MET A 11 -4.76 -13.90 -17.34
N LYS A 12 -3.53 -13.38 -17.20
CA LYS A 12 -2.31 -14.21 -17.16
C LYS A 12 -2.21 -15.03 -15.88
N TYR A 13 -2.53 -14.46 -14.74
CA TYR A 13 -2.38 -15.10 -13.43
C TYR A 13 -3.71 -15.57 -12.84
N GLY A 14 -4.82 -15.37 -13.55
CA GLY A 14 -6.17 -15.75 -13.12
C GLY A 14 -6.61 -15.04 -11.85
N TYR A 15 -6.00 -13.92 -11.49
CA TYR A 15 -6.21 -13.18 -10.23
C TYR A 15 -6.80 -11.81 -10.52
N MET A 16 -7.99 -11.52 -9.98
CA MET A 16 -8.61 -10.20 -10.12
C MET A 16 -8.12 -9.28 -9.03
N LEU A 17 -7.55 -8.14 -9.42
CA LEU A 17 -7.14 -7.11 -8.49
C LEU A 17 -8.37 -6.30 -8.05
N PRO A 18 -8.43 -5.86 -6.78
CA PRO A 18 -9.52 -5.02 -6.29
C PRO A 18 -9.70 -3.78 -7.16
N LYS A 19 -10.95 -3.39 -7.41
CA LYS A 19 -11.25 -2.23 -8.25
C LYS A 19 -10.63 -0.96 -7.66
N GLU A 20 -10.75 -0.79 -6.35
CA GLU A 20 -10.20 0.33 -5.59
C GLU A 20 -8.69 0.43 -5.76
N PHE A 21 -7.98 -0.70 -5.75
CA PHE A 21 -6.53 -0.72 -5.98
C PHE A 21 -6.20 -0.27 -7.41
N LYS A 22 -6.91 -0.78 -8.42
CA LYS A 22 -6.69 -0.38 -9.81
C LYS A 22 -6.94 1.11 -10.01
N ASP A 23 -8.04 1.63 -9.49
CA ASP A 23 -8.39 3.06 -9.58
C ASP A 23 -7.33 3.93 -8.89
N PHE A 24 -6.88 3.52 -7.70
CA PHE A 24 -5.80 4.19 -6.97
C PHE A 24 -4.51 4.24 -7.80
N MET A 25 -4.05 3.09 -8.33
CA MET A 25 -2.83 3.04 -9.14
C MET A 25 -2.93 3.83 -10.45
N LEU A 26 -4.13 3.97 -11.02
CA LEU A 26 -4.35 4.79 -12.21
C LEU A 26 -4.20 6.29 -11.94
N ARG A 27 -4.50 6.73 -10.71
CA ARG A 27 -4.39 8.13 -10.26
C ARG A 27 -2.97 8.46 -9.81
N HIS A 28 -2.41 7.63 -8.93
CA HIS A 28 -1.16 7.92 -8.21
C HIS A 28 0.08 7.34 -8.88
N GLY A 29 -0.07 6.24 -9.61
CA GLY A 29 1.07 5.55 -10.22
C GLY A 29 2.02 4.93 -9.18
N GLY A 30 3.21 4.55 -9.65
CA GLY A 30 4.28 4.06 -8.78
C GLY A 30 5.09 5.20 -8.17
N ASP A 31 5.92 4.86 -7.19
CA ASP A 31 6.74 5.77 -6.39
C ASP A 31 5.92 6.78 -5.55
N SER A 32 4.60 6.58 -5.49
CA SER A 32 3.73 7.26 -4.55
C SER A 32 3.88 6.61 -3.18
N GLN A 33 4.02 7.42 -2.13
CA GLN A 33 4.10 6.95 -0.76
C GLN A 33 2.82 7.32 -0.03
N PHE A 34 2.25 6.39 0.74
CA PHE A 34 1.19 6.66 1.71
C PHE A 34 1.43 5.83 2.97
N GLY A 35 1.49 6.50 4.12
CA GLY A 35 2.06 5.92 5.32
C GLY A 35 3.45 5.33 5.06
N SER A 36 3.64 4.11 5.52
CA SER A 36 4.89 3.34 5.31
C SER A 36 4.96 2.61 3.96
N CYS A 37 3.92 2.67 3.12
CA CYS A 37 3.90 1.95 1.85
C CYS A 37 4.35 2.85 0.70
N ARG A 38 5.46 2.51 0.06
CA ARG A 38 5.82 3.00 -1.26
C ARG A 38 5.23 2.08 -2.32
N PHE A 39 4.27 2.59 -3.08
CA PHE A 39 3.61 1.84 -4.13
C PHE A 39 4.53 1.64 -5.33
N GLU A 40 4.51 0.44 -5.88
CA GLU A 40 5.36 0.13 -7.01
C GLU A 40 4.76 0.47 -8.35
N TYR A 41 5.63 0.69 -9.35
CA TYR A 41 5.18 0.94 -10.71
C TYR A 41 4.25 -0.19 -11.19
N PRO A 42 3.07 0.14 -11.71
CA PRO A 42 2.12 -0.89 -12.14
C PRO A 42 2.69 -1.85 -13.18
N ASP A 43 3.61 -1.40 -14.03
CA ASP A 43 4.31 -2.27 -14.98
C ASP A 43 5.18 -3.33 -14.27
N ASN A 44 5.77 -3.03 -13.11
CA ASN A 44 6.54 -3.99 -12.31
C ASN A 44 5.61 -5.02 -11.67
N ILE A 45 4.48 -4.56 -11.13
CA ILE A 45 3.44 -5.42 -10.54
C ILE A 45 2.88 -6.39 -11.59
N ILE A 46 2.48 -5.85 -12.75
CA ILE A 46 1.85 -6.61 -13.85
C ILE A 46 2.81 -7.64 -14.46
N ASN A 47 4.09 -7.30 -14.54
CA ASN A 47 5.11 -8.23 -15.00
C ASN A 47 5.60 -9.18 -13.90
N ASN A 48 5.09 -9.03 -12.68
CA ASN A 48 5.44 -9.83 -11.51
C ASN A 48 6.96 -9.80 -11.21
N LEU A 49 7.57 -8.62 -11.37
CA LEU A 49 9.01 -8.41 -11.18
C LEU A 49 9.43 -8.35 -9.71
N LEU A 50 8.47 -8.10 -8.83
CA LEU A 50 8.69 -7.95 -7.38
C LEU A 50 8.74 -9.28 -6.65
N ARG A 51 8.14 -10.34 -7.23
CA ARG A 51 8.06 -11.63 -6.57
C ARG A 51 9.42 -12.33 -6.60
N LEU A 52 9.91 -12.69 -5.41
CA LEU A 52 11.15 -13.44 -5.23
C LEU A 52 10.89 -14.95 -5.42
N PRO A 53 11.36 -15.56 -6.53
CA PRO A 53 11.05 -16.96 -6.83
C PRO A 53 11.68 -17.91 -5.83
N GLY A 54 10.87 -18.80 -5.25
CA GLY A 54 11.33 -19.78 -4.25
C GLY A 54 11.18 -19.29 -2.80
N ASP A 55 11.10 -17.98 -2.59
CA ASP A 55 11.00 -17.37 -1.26
C ASP A 55 9.58 -16.91 -0.92
N MET A 56 8.83 -16.41 -1.90
CA MET A 56 7.45 -15.97 -1.73
C MET A 56 6.45 -17.05 -2.16
N ASP A 57 5.40 -17.21 -1.36
CA ASP A 57 4.23 -18.02 -1.74
C ASP A 57 3.63 -17.50 -3.06
N PHE A 58 3.20 -18.40 -3.93
CA PHE A 58 2.68 -18.03 -5.25
C PHE A 58 1.33 -17.29 -5.20
N HIS A 59 0.62 -17.35 -4.08
CA HIS A 59 -0.58 -16.58 -3.81
C HIS A 59 -0.29 -15.11 -3.43
N LEU A 60 0.97 -14.78 -3.14
CA LEU A 60 1.40 -13.42 -2.85
C LEU A 60 1.63 -12.64 -4.13
N VAL A 61 1.00 -11.47 -4.21
CA VAL A 61 1.19 -10.49 -5.27
C VAL A 61 1.70 -9.19 -4.65
N PRO A 62 3.02 -8.95 -4.69
CA PRO A 62 3.60 -7.71 -4.20
C PRO A 62 3.12 -6.51 -5.01
N PHE A 63 2.83 -5.40 -4.33
CA PHE A 63 2.39 -4.15 -4.96
C PHE A 63 3.10 -2.90 -4.44
N GLY A 64 3.88 -3.03 -3.37
CA GLY A 64 4.64 -1.94 -2.78
C GLY A 64 5.64 -2.47 -1.78
N ASP A 65 6.46 -1.58 -1.23
CA ASP A 65 7.54 -1.92 -0.31
C ASP A 65 7.73 -0.85 0.76
N ILE A 66 8.50 -1.17 1.80
CA ILE A 66 8.87 -0.24 2.89
C ILE A 66 10.35 0.19 2.83
N GLY A 67 11.07 -0.17 1.75
CA GLY A 67 12.45 0.24 1.50
C GLY A 67 13.53 -0.63 2.15
N ASN A 68 13.16 -1.60 2.99
CA ASN A 68 14.09 -2.50 3.69
C ASN A 68 14.16 -3.93 3.07
N GLY A 69 13.43 -4.19 1.99
CA GLY A 69 13.28 -5.53 1.39
C GLY A 69 11.94 -6.22 1.71
N ASP A 70 11.15 -5.69 2.65
CA ASP A 70 9.80 -6.18 2.93
C ASP A 70 8.80 -5.62 1.93
N TYR A 71 7.84 -6.47 1.53
CA TYR A 71 6.89 -6.15 0.47
C TYR A 71 5.46 -6.18 0.99
N TYR A 72 4.70 -5.13 0.68
CA TYR A 72 3.25 -5.17 0.79
C TYR A 72 2.68 -6.02 -0.34
N CYS A 73 1.87 -7.00 0.04
CA CYS A 73 1.33 -8.01 -0.87
C CYS A 73 -0.17 -8.17 -0.68
N PHE A 74 -0.85 -8.47 -1.78
CA PHE A 74 -2.12 -9.19 -1.72
C PHE A 74 -1.83 -10.67 -1.48
N TYR A 75 -2.50 -11.28 -0.51
CA TYR A 75 -2.53 -12.72 -0.33
C TYR A 75 -3.88 -13.27 -0.78
N ARG A 76 -3.89 -14.00 -1.88
CA ARG A 76 -5.11 -14.59 -2.44
C ARG A 76 -5.40 -15.95 -1.82
N TYR A 77 -6.61 -16.14 -1.28
CA TYR A 77 -7.03 -17.43 -0.71
C TYR A 77 -8.21 -18.09 -1.44
N GLY A 78 -8.82 -17.40 -2.41
CA GLY A 78 -9.98 -17.93 -3.12
C GLY A 78 -10.16 -17.39 -4.54
N ALA A 79 -11.28 -17.74 -5.16
CA ALA A 79 -11.55 -17.46 -6.56
C ALA A 79 -12.24 -16.10 -6.78
N ASN A 80 -12.93 -15.58 -5.77
CA ASN A 80 -13.65 -14.31 -5.87
C ASN A 80 -12.69 -13.13 -5.75
N ILE A 81 -13.12 -11.96 -6.26
CA ILE A 81 -12.33 -10.72 -6.19
C ILE A 81 -12.09 -10.26 -4.76
N ASP A 82 -12.96 -10.64 -3.82
CA ASP A 82 -12.86 -10.30 -2.40
C ASP A 82 -12.13 -11.36 -1.57
N ASP A 83 -11.69 -12.47 -2.19
CA ASP A 83 -10.99 -13.56 -1.51
C ASP A 83 -9.48 -13.26 -1.38
N TYR A 84 -9.16 -12.13 -0.74
CA TYR A 84 -7.78 -11.71 -0.47
C TYR A 84 -7.61 -11.09 0.91
N TYR A 85 -6.35 -11.06 1.37
CA TYR A 85 -5.89 -10.19 2.44
C TYR A 85 -4.84 -9.23 1.90
N VAL A 86 -4.68 -8.09 2.57
CA VAL A 86 -3.52 -7.22 2.39
C VAL A 86 -2.60 -7.42 3.58
N GLY A 87 -1.32 -7.59 3.34
CA GLY A 87 -0.34 -7.78 4.40
C GLY A 87 1.07 -7.44 3.94
N ILE A 88 2.04 -7.74 4.79
CA ILE A 88 3.45 -7.54 4.51
C ILE A 88 4.17 -8.88 4.55
N TRP A 89 4.95 -9.16 3.51
CA TRP A 89 5.90 -10.25 3.48
C TRP A 89 7.26 -9.74 3.98
N LEU A 90 7.80 -10.42 4.98
CA LEU A 90 9.02 -10.04 5.68
C LEU A 90 10.19 -10.82 5.08
N HIS A 91 11.17 -10.11 4.51
CA HIS A 91 12.25 -10.76 3.77
C HIS A 91 13.18 -11.57 4.67
N GLU A 92 13.44 -11.10 5.89
CA GLU A 92 14.37 -11.77 6.81
C GLU A 92 13.81 -13.10 7.33
N THR A 93 12.49 -13.17 7.52
CA THR A 93 11.85 -14.33 8.17
C THR A 93 11.02 -15.18 7.21
N HIS A 94 10.83 -14.72 5.97
CA HIS A 94 9.97 -15.30 4.95
C HIS A 94 8.50 -15.47 5.39
N ASN A 95 8.09 -14.75 6.42
CA ASN A 95 6.71 -14.79 6.92
C ASN A 95 5.84 -13.73 6.26
N PHE A 96 4.56 -14.03 6.14
CA PHE A 96 3.53 -13.07 5.73
C PHE A 96 2.63 -12.71 6.92
N VAL A 97 2.48 -11.41 7.18
CA VAL A 97 1.65 -10.87 8.26
C VAL A 97 0.46 -10.14 7.65
N ILE A 98 -0.75 -10.59 7.96
CA ILE A 98 -1.99 -9.95 7.52
C ILE A 98 -2.17 -8.62 8.27
N LEU A 99 -2.44 -7.54 7.52
CA LEU A 99 -2.64 -6.20 8.05
C LEU A 99 -4.07 -5.69 7.86
N ALA A 100 -4.73 -6.11 6.78
CA ALA A 100 -6.08 -5.67 6.46
C ALA A 100 -6.84 -6.71 5.63
N SER A 101 -8.18 -6.69 5.75
CA SER A 101 -9.08 -7.55 4.95
C SER A 101 -9.45 -6.96 3.60
N THR A 102 -9.23 -5.66 3.38
CA THR A 102 -9.52 -5.00 2.10
C THR A 102 -8.46 -3.95 1.80
N PHE A 103 -8.31 -3.58 0.53
CA PHE A 103 -7.45 -2.47 0.13
C PHE A 103 -7.86 -1.15 0.77
N LYS A 104 -9.16 -0.87 0.89
CA LYS A 104 -9.65 0.34 1.59
C LYS A 104 -9.23 0.36 3.06
N SER A 105 -9.33 -0.77 3.76
CA SER A 105 -8.86 -0.88 5.15
C SER A 105 -7.35 -0.69 5.27
N PHE A 106 -6.58 -1.17 4.29
CA PHE A 106 -5.14 -0.91 4.20
C PHE A 106 -4.85 0.58 4.00
N MET A 107 -5.58 1.27 3.12
CA MET A 107 -5.41 2.73 2.95
C MET A 107 -5.77 3.51 4.21
N TYR A 108 -6.75 3.06 4.99
CA TYR A 108 -7.02 3.65 6.30
C TYR A 108 -5.84 3.44 7.28
N LYS A 109 -5.17 2.28 7.23
CA LYS A 109 -3.92 2.08 7.99
C LYS A 109 -2.84 3.06 7.53
N CYS A 110 -2.64 3.24 6.23
CA CYS A 110 -1.68 4.23 5.71
C CYS A 110 -1.98 5.65 6.20
N LEU A 111 -3.25 6.05 6.23
CA LEU A 111 -3.69 7.31 6.84
C LEU A 111 -3.26 7.39 8.32
N LEU A 112 -3.50 6.34 9.10
CA LEU A 112 -3.09 6.33 10.51
C LEU A 112 -1.56 6.41 10.67
N ASP A 113 -0.80 5.70 9.84
CA ASP A 113 0.67 5.74 9.84
C ASP A 113 1.18 7.17 9.58
N ASP A 114 0.64 7.86 8.57
CA ASP A 114 0.97 9.26 8.26
C ASP A 114 0.58 10.22 9.40
N PHE A 115 -0.48 9.93 10.15
CA PHE A 115 -0.85 10.74 11.30
C PHE A 115 0.03 10.51 12.52
N LEU A 116 0.41 9.27 12.79
CA LEU A 116 1.25 8.91 13.92
C LEU A 116 2.69 9.43 13.76
N SER A 117 3.24 9.44 12.55
CA SER A 117 4.57 9.98 12.27
C SER A 117 4.71 11.47 12.60
N MET A 118 3.60 12.22 12.61
CA MET A 118 3.60 13.65 12.99
C MET A 118 3.56 13.87 14.51
N ILE A 119 3.11 12.87 15.27
CA ILE A 119 2.99 12.96 16.73
C ILE A 119 4.32 12.63 17.39
N ASP A 120 5.04 11.64 16.86
CA ASP A 120 6.36 11.22 17.31
C ASP A 120 7.43 11.74 16.34
N PRO A 121 8.01 12.93 16.61
CA PRO A 121 8.99 13.53 15.70
C PRO A 121 10.24 12.65 15.59
N ILE A 122 10.78 12.58 14.37
CA ILE A 122 12.03 11.89 14.09
C ILE A 122 13.17 12.67 14.77
N GLU A 123 13.82 12.07 15.77
CA GLU A 123 14.81 12.72 16.64
C GLU A 123 16.03 13.31 15.89
N ASP A 124 16.33 12.79 14.68
CA ASP A 124 17.49 13.16 13.88
C ASP A 124 17.22 14.23 12.81
N LEU A 125 15.99 14.75 12.71
CA LEU A 125 15.63 15.79 11.73
C LEU A 125 15.70 17.20 12.34
N SER A 126 16.06 18.18 11.53
CA SER A 126 15.92 19.59 11.89
C SER A 126 14.45 20.00 11.97
N ASP A 127 14.14 21.08 12.69
CA ASP A 127 12.77 21.61 12.81
C ASP A 127 12.13 21.90 11.43
N GLU A 128 12.92 22.37 10.47
CA GLU A 128 12.47 22.63 9.09
C GLU A 128 12.09 21.34 8.36
N GLU A 129 12.91 20.28 8.50
CA GLU A 129 12.64 18.97 7.92
C GLU A 129 11.43 18.30 8.55
N ILE A 130 11.27 18.40 9.88
CA ILE A 130 10.08 17.91 10.60
C ILE A 130 8.83 18.64 10.08
N GLN A 131 8.89 19.97 9.94
CA GLN A 131 7.76 20.75 9.44
C GLN A 131 7.37 20.34 8.01
N MET A 132 8.36 20.13 7.14
CA MET A 132 8.12 19.68 5.77
C MET A 132 7.51 18.27 5.71
N ALA A 133 8.08 17.32 6.47
CA ALA A 133 7.55 15.95 6.55
C ALA A 133 6.10 15.91 7.09
N ASN A 134 5.79 16.77 8.06
CA ASN A 134 4.44 16.91 8.60
C ASN A 134 3.45 17.48 7.57
N LEU A 135 3.88 18.45 6.77
CA LEU A 135 3.05 19.00 5.68
C LEU A 135 2.74 17.93 4.64
N GLU A 136 3.74 17.18 4.18
CA GLU A 136 3.55 16.09 3.22
C GLU A 136 2.62 15.00 3.78
N SER A 137 2.80 14.61 5.04
CA SER A 137 1.95 13.61 5.70
C SER A 137 0.51 14.08 5.84
N MET A 138 0.29 15.36 6.14
CA MET A 138 -1.04 15.98 6.14
C MET A 138 -1.68 15.99 4.76
N GLU A 139 -0.93 16.36 3.71
CA GLU A 139 -1.43 16.39 2.32
C GLU A 139 -1.90 15.00 1.87
N ARG A 140 -1.06 13.97 2.08
CA ARG A 140 -1.42 12.58 1.82
C ARG A 140 -2.65 12.14 2.61
N GLY A 141 -2.71 12.50 3.89
CA GLY A 141 -3.85 12.16 4.75
C GLY A 141 -5.16 12.80 4.28
N MET A 142 -5.12 14.06 3.84
CA MET A 142 -6.27 14.75 3.25
C MET A 142 -6.71 14.09 1.94
N GLU A 143 -5.76 13.73 1.09
CA GLU A 143 -6.04 13.04 -0.17
C GLU A 143 -6.73 11.68 0.05
N LEU A 144 -6.25 10.87 0.99
CA LEU A 144 -6.91 9.61 1.37
C LEU A 144 -8.30 9.84 1.97
N SER A 145 -8.46 10.92 2.75
CA SER A 145 -9.75 11.32 3.31
C SER A 145 -10.77 11.62 2.22
N GLU A 146 -10.38 12.38 1.19
CA GLU A 146 -11.24 12.73 0.06
C GLU A 146 -11.54 11.51 -0.83
N GLU A 147 -10.53 10.69 -1.13
CA GLU A 147 -10.67 9.55 -2.04
C GLU A 147 -11.53 8.43 -1.44
N PHE A 148 -11.30 8.09 -0.17
CA PHE A 148 -11.93 6.92 0.46
C PHE A 148 -13.05 7.30 1.44
N GLY A 149 -13.28 8.59 1.69
CA GLY A 149 -14.27 9.10 2.63
C GLY A 149 -13.90 8.81 4.09
N PHE A 150 -12.62 8.84 4.43
CA PHE A 150 -12.16 8.66 5.80
C PHE A 150 -12.47 9.90 6.65
N ASP A 151 -12.67 9.71 7.96
CA ASP A 151 -12.92 10.81 8.88
C ASP A 151 -11.60 11.27 9.52
N ILE A 152 -10.98 12.27 8.90
CA ILE A 152 -9.69 12.81 9.36
C ILE A 152 -9.79 13.45 10.76
N GLU A 153 -10.95 14.01 11.09
CA GLU A 153 -11.18 14.63 12.40
C GLU A 153 -11.28 13.59 13.51
N LYS A 154 -11.74 12.38 13.19
CA LYS A 154 -11.65 11.24 14.09
C LYS A 154 -10.20 10.82 14.31
N VAL A 155 -9.38 10.76 13.26
CA VAL A 155 -7.95 10.37 13.38
C VAL A 155 -7.17 11.37 14.23
N LYS A 156 -7.34 12.68 14.00
CA LYS A 156 -6.69 13.75 14.79
C LYS A 156 -7.01 13.70 16.29
N LYS A 157 -8.11 13.06 16.67
CA LYS A 157 -8.55 12.91 18.07
C LYS A 157 -8.01 11.64 18.74
N MET A 158 -7.29 10.77 18.04
CA MET A 158 -6.74 9.52 18.58
C MET A 158 -5.49 9.71 19.45
N LYS A 159 -5.35 10.88 20.11
CA LYS A 159 -4.28 11.14 21.08
C LYS A 159 -4.38 10.26 22.31
#